data_AF-A0A2M7V5R2-F1
#
_entry.id   AF-A0A2M7V5R2-F1
#
_cell.length_a   1.000
_cell.length_b   1.000
_cell.length_c   1.000
_cell.angle_alpha   90.00
_cell.angle_beta   90.00
_cell.angle_gamma   90.00
#
_symmetry.space_group_name_H-M   'P 1'
#
loop_
_entity.id
_entity.type
_entity.pdbx_description
1 polymer ?
#
loop_
_entity_poly.entity_id
_entity_poly.type
_entity_poly.pdbx_seq_one_letter_code
_entity_poly.pdbx_strand_id
1 'polypeptide(L)'
;MKKKHKSKYTGVLLLIFIMFVLGASLYFAWVTYFIDDSSNQQYILGESKKNIFNEENVSWNHIHDEITGIQFSYPENFGSKYVTPAEWPPKLKSGTFVYECEEITEEPNILKQTYGKNIQGTYYCISISSEGAAGSVYITYSYTFEYGGKAIEMNFSIQKVQCANYDEPQKSTCKDAQDSFDIDSLVDQIVESIE
;
A
#
# COMPACT_ATOMS: atom_id res chain seq x y z
N MET A 1 56.67 -44.35 46.57
CA MET A 1 56.13 -43.12 45.92
C MET A 1 55.42 -43.50 44.61
N LYS A 2 54.08 -43.52 44.58
CA LYS A 2 53.31 -43.79 43.34
C LYS A 2 53.06 -42.48 42.60
N LYS A 3 53.73 -42.27 41.46
CA LYS A 3 53.50 -41.12 40.57
C LYS A 3 52.12 -41.25 39.93
N LYS A 4 51.23 -40.30 40.23
CA LYS A 4 49.87 -40.18 39.70
C LYS A 4 49.97 -39.81 38.21
N HIS A 5 49.73 -40.77 37.33
CA HIS A 5 49.72 -40.57 35.88
C HIS A 5 48.50 -39.69 35.53
N LYS A 6 48.69 -38.37 35.45
CA LYS A 6 47.63 -37.44 35.02
C LYS A 6 47.37 -37.73 33.53
N SER A 7 46.22 -38.34 33.28
CA SER A 7 45.76 -38.79 31.98
C SER A 7 45.69 -37.62 31.00
N LYS A 8 46.37 -37.72 29.84
CA LYS A 8 46.33 -36.72 28.76
C LYS A 8 44.90 -36.42 28.29
N TYR A 9 43.97 -37.33 28.53
CA TYR A 9 42.55 -37.18 28.18
C TYR A 9 41.82 -36.12 29.02
N THR A 10 42.28 -35.81 30.24
CA THR A 10 41.62 -34.80 31.08
C THR A 10 41.80 -33.38 30.52
N GLY A 11 42.95 -33.11 29.89
CA GLY A 11 43.20 -31.82 29.23
C GLY A 11 42.36 -31.65 27.96
N VAL A 12 42.23 -32.71 27.17
CA VAL A 12 41.41 -32.71 25.94
C VAL A 12 39.93 -32.55 26.27
N LEU A 13 39.43 -33.24 27.29
CA LEU A 13 38.03 -33.14 27.71
C LEU A 13 37.67 -31.72 28.20
N LEU A 14 38.60 -31.07 28.90
CA LEU A 14 38.44 -29.69 29.37
C LEU A 14 38.42 -28.69 28.21
N LEU A 15 39.25 -28.89 27.19
CA LEU A 15 39.25 -28.05 25.98
C LEU A 15 37.96 -28.20 25.16
N ILE A 16 37.42 -29.41 25.02
CA ILE A 16 36.14 -29.65 24.34
C ILE A 16 35.01 -28.95 25.08
N PHE A 17 35.00 -29.02 26.41
CA PHE A 17 33.98 -28.35 27.22
C PHE A 17 34.04 -26.83 27.05
N ILE A 18 35.24 -26.24 27.05
CA ILE A 18 35.43 -24.80 26.82
C ILE A 18 34.92 -24.39 25.42
N MET A 19 35.24 -25.16 24.39
CA MET A 19 34.76 -24.90 23.02
C MET A 19 33.24 -24.92 22.93
N PHE A 20 32.59 -25.86 23.63
CA PHE A 20 31.14 -25.96 23.65
C PHE A 20 30.47 -24.78 24.37
N VAL A 21 31.05 -24.35 25.50
CA VAL A 21 30.56 -23.17 26.25
C VAL A 21 30.72 -21.90 25.41
N LEU A 22 31.88 -21.69 24.78
CA LEU A 22 32.11 -20.53 23.91
C LEU A 22 31.19 -20.53 22.69
N GLY A 23 30.99 -21.69 22.05
CA GLY A 23 30.07 -21.84 20.93
C GLY A 23 28.61 -21.52 21.32
N ALA A 24 28.16 -22.03 22.48
CA ALA A 24 26.83 -21.72 23.00
C ALA A 24 26.66 -20.23 23.32
N SER A 25 27.65 -19.60 23.96
CA SER A 25 27.61 -18.17 24.25
C SER A 25 27.57 -17.30 22.99
N LEU A 26 28.35 -17.64 21.96
CA LEU A 26 28.32 -16.94 20.67
C LEU A 26 26.99 -17.15 19.94
N TYR A 27 26.44 -18.36 19.98
CA TYR A 27 25.11 -18.63 19.43
C TYR A 27 24.02 -17.84 20.14
N PHE A 28 24.03 -17.81 21.48
CA PHE A 28 23.09 -16.99 22.26
C PHE A 28 23.23 -15.50 21.94
N ALA A 29 24.45 -14.97 21.84
CA ALA A 29 24.69 -13.57 21.46
C ALA A 29 24.17 -13.27 20.04
N TRP A 30 24.39 -14.18 19.08
CA TRP A 30 23.89 -14.05 17.71
C TRP A 30 22.36 -14.08 17.66
N VAL A 31 21.73 -15.02 18.38
CA VAL A 31 20.27 -15.12 18.49
C VAL A 31 19.69 -13.85 19.13
N THR A 32 20.27 -13.34 20.22
CA THR A 32 19.77 -12.10 20.83
C THR A 32 19.97 -10.88 19.94
N TYR A 33 21.09 -10.82 19.19
CA TYR A 33 21.36 -9.73 18.27
C TYR A 33 20.41 -9.74 17.05
N PHE A 34 20.12 -10.92 16.48
CA PHE A 34 19.20 -11.05 15.35
C PHE A 34 17.72 -10.99 15.73
N ILE A 35 17.35 -11.42 16.95
CA ILE A 35 15.96 -11.29 17.41
C ILE A 35 15.63 -9.84 17.76
N ASP A 36 16.58 -9.04 18.27
CA ASP A 36 16.38 -7.61 18.54
C ASP A 36 16.07 -6.80 17.25
N ASP A 37 16.68 -7.20 16.12
CA ASP A 37 16.41 -6.61 14.79
C ASP A 37 15.00 -6.98 14.26
N SER A 38 14.46 -8.13 14.67
CA SER A 38 13.09 -8.56 14.30
C SER A 38 11.98 -8.00 15.20
N SER A 39 12.31 -7.50 16.40
CA SER A 39 11.35 -6.93 17.34
C SER A 39 11.07 -5.44 17.14
N ASN A 40 11.79 -4.79 16.22
CA ASN A 40 11.57 -3.37 15.89
C ASN A 40 10.60 -3.14 14.72
N GLN A 41 9.78 -4.15 14.38
CA GLN A 41 8.71 -4.03 13.38
C GLN A 41 7.31 -4.29 13.95
N GLN A 42 7.15 -4.20 15.28
CA GLN A 42 5.86 -4.40 15.95
C GLN A 42 5.53 -3.34 17.02
N TYR A 43 5.90 -2.08 16.77
CA TYR A 43 5.40 -0.91 17.48
C TYR A 43 5.10 0.26 16.52
N ILE A 44 4.30 0.02 15.47
CA ILE A 44 3.36 1.03 14.95
C ILE A 44 2.03 0.31 14.70
N LEU A 45 1.33 0.03 15.79
CA LEU A 45 -0.08 -0.33 15.81
C LEU A 45 -0.71 0.72 16.73
N GLY A 46 -1.02 1.90 16.19
CA GLY A 46 -1.50 2.99 17.03
C GLY A 46 -1.42 4.41 16.49
N GLU A 47 -0.92 4.63 15.28
CA GLU A 47 -1.34 5.77 14.49
C GLU A 47 -1.87 5.20 13.18
N SER A 48 -3.21 5.13 13.08
CA SER A 48 -3.78 5.32 11.75
C SER A 48 -3.08 6.57 11.21
N LYS A 49 -2.51 6.49 10.00
CA LYS A 49 -2.45 7.71 9.21
C LYS A 49 -3.90 8.17 9.20
N LYS A 50 -4.23 9.14 10.05
CA LYS A 50 -5.56 9.69 10.14
C LYS A 50 -5.81 10.19 8.74
N ASN A 51 -6.61 9.44 7.99
CA ASN A 51 -7.02 9.78 6.66
C ASN A 51 -7.53 11.22 6.82
N ILE A 52 -6.87 12.21 6.20
CA ILE A 52 -7.43 13.57 6.15
C ILE A 52 -8.50 13.57 5.04
N PHE A 53 -9.13 12.43 4.78
CA PHE A 53 -10.53 12.39 4.45
C PHE A 53 -11.29 12.88 5.68
N ASN A 54 -11.76 14.12 5.62
CA ASN A 54 -12.74 14.60 6.58
C ASN A 54 -14.08 13.93 6.24
N GLU A 55 -14.23 12.65 6.58
CA GLU A 55 -15.42 11.82 6.31
C GLU A 55 -16.71 12.51 6.79
N GLU A 56 -16.63 13.36 7.82
CA GLU A 56 -17.76 14.08 8.40
C GLU A 56 -18.50 15.03 7.43
N ASN A 57 -17.96 15.34 6.25
CA ASN A 57 -18.60 16.25 5.27
C ASN A 57 -18.70 15.68 3.84
N VAL A 58 -18.42 14.40 3.63
CA VAL A 58 -18.46 13.79 2.30
C VAL A 58 -19.83 13.15 2.08
N SER A 59 -20.64 13.75 1.19
CA SER A 59 -21.94 13.18 0.80
C SER A 59 -21.72 12.00 -0.15
N TRP A 60 -22.24 10.83 0.22
CA TRP A 60 -22.22 9.63 -0.62
C TRP A 60 -23.51 9.52 -1.42
N ASN A 61 -23.36 9.29 -2.72
CA ASN A 61 -24.45 9.05 -3.66
C ASN A 61 -24.48 7.56 -4.03
N HIS A 62 -25.65 7.09 -4.46
CA HIS A 62 -25.84 5.74 -4.96
C HIS A 62 -26.14 5.76 -6.45
N ILE A 63 -25.57 4.83 -7.21
CA ILE A 63 -25.86 4.66 -8.64
C ILE A 63 -26.19 3.21 -8.94
N HIS A 64 -27.10 3.04 -9.91
CA HIS A 64 -27.36 1.78 -10.58
C HIS A 64 -26.84 1.88 -12.01
N ASP A 65 -25.84 1.08 -12.32
CA ASP A 65 -25.30 0.98 -13.67
C ASP A 65 -26.19 0.03 -14.49
N GLU A 66 -27.04 0.60 -15.35
CA GLU A 66 -28.00 -0.15 -16.16
C GLU A 66 -27.36 -1.11 -17.17
N ILE A 67 -26.07 -0.94 -17.49
CA ILE A 67 -25.35 -1.78 -18.47
C ILE A 67 -24.86 -3.06 -17.79
N THR A 68 -24.28 -2.92 -16.60
CA THR A 68 -23.71 -4.02 -15.83
C THR A 68 -24.71 -4.64 -14.86
N GLY A 69 -25.78 -3.92 -14.51
CA GLY A 69 -26.74 -4.27 -13.47
C GLY A 69 -26.19 -4.09 -12.05
N ILE A 70 -25.03 -3.45 -11.90
CA ILE A 70 -24.34 -3.29 -10.62
C ILE A 70 -24.81 -2.02 -9.93
N GLN A 71 -25.03 -2.11 -8.62
CA GLN A 71 -25.31 -0.95 -7.78
C GLN A 71 -24.13 -0.66 -6.86
N PHE A 72 -23.78 0.61 -6.66
CA PHE A 72 -22.70 0.98 -5.73
C PHE A 72 -22.82 2.43 -5.25
N SER A 73 -22.06 2.74 -4.21
CA SER A 73 -22.00 4.05 -3.57
C SER A 73 -20.68 4.76 -3.89
N TYR A 74 -20.70 6.08 -4.04
CA TYR A 74 -19.50 6.88 -4.28
C TYR A 74 -19.64 8.28 -3.66
N PRO A 75 -18.54 8.93 -3.24
CA PRO A 75 -18.60 10.30 -2.74
C PRO A 75 -18.79 11.31 -3.87
N GLU A 76 -19.64 12.32 -3.69
CA GLU A 76 -19.81 13.39 -4.67
C GLU A 76 -18.54 14.25 -4.84
N ASN A 77 -17.78 14.41 -3.76
CA ASN A 77 -16.51 15.12 -3.73
C ASN A 77 -15.55 14.47 -2.72
N PHE A 78 -14.27 14.78 -2.80
CA PHE A 78 -13.25 14.17 -1.94
C PHE A 78 -12.97 14.96 -0.65
N GLY A 79 -13.79 15.96 -0.31
CA GLY A 79 -13.54 16.82 0.85
C GLY A 79 -12.27 17.69 0.74
N SER A 80 -11.67 17.79 -0.44
CA SER A 80 -10.43 18.52 -0.71
C SER A 80 -10.59 19.45 -1.91
N LYS A 81 -9.94 20.62 -1.84
CA LYS A 81 -9.80 21.55 -2.97
C LYS A 81 -8.52 21.31 -3.79
N TYR A 82 -7.64 20.44 -3.30
CA TYR A 82 -6.34 20.15 -3.91
C TYR A 82 -6.32 18.84 -4.69
N VAL A 83 -7.25 17.94 -4.36
CA VAL A 83 -7.54 16.70 -5.06
C VAL A 83 -9.06 16.66 -5.27
N THR A 84 -9.50 16.71 -6.53
CA THR A 84 -10.93 16.76 -6.87
C THR A 84 -11.27 15.67 -7.89
N PRO A 85 -12.53 15.21 -7.92
CA PRO A 85 -12.99 14.36 -9.02
C PRO A 85 -12.90 15.10 -10.36
N ALA A 86 -12.62 14.38 -11.45
CA ALA A 86 -12.62 14.91 -12.81
C ALA A 86 -13.60 14.12 -13.69
N GLU A 87 -13.23 12.94 -14.19
CA GLU A 87 -14.20 11.99 -14.75
C GLU A 87 -14.79 11.14 -13.63
N TRP A 88 -16.00 11.52 -13.22
CA TRP A 88 -16.67 11.01 -12.04
C TRP A 88 -18.20 11.03 -12.23
N PRO A 89 -19.00 10.10 -11.67
CA PRO A 89 -18.62 8.93 -10.85
C PRO A 89 -17.76 7.90 -11.59
N PRO A 90 -17.18 6.92 -10.87
CA PRO A 90 -16.52 5.80 -11.51
C PRO A 90 -17.45 5.07 -12.47
N LYS A 91 -16.92 4.65 -13.60
CA LYS A 91 -17.63 3.83 -14.59
C LYS A 91 -17.20 2.38 -14.41
N LEU A 92 -18.17 1.49 -14.29
CA LEU A 92 -17.93 0.05 -14.26
C LEU A 92 -18.13 -0.53 -15.66
N LYS A 93 -17.28 -1.49 -16.02
CA LYS A 93 -17.45 -2.31 -17.22
C LYS A 93 -16.92 -3.71 -16.97
N SER A 94 -17.24 -4.65 -17.85
CA SER A 94 -16.62 -5.97 -17.82
C SER A 94 -15.11 -5.84 -18.06
N GLY A 95 -14.33 -6.33 -17.11
CA GLY A 95 -12.89 -6.43 -17.24
C GLY A 95 -12.49 -7.74 -17.92
N THR A 96 -11.17 -7.94 -18.04
CA THR A 96 -10.60 -9.23 -18.41
C THR A 96 -9.95 -9.85 -17.19
N PHE A 97 -10.19 -11.13 -16.94
CA PHE A 97 -9.47 -11.85 -15.90
C PHE A 97 -7.98 -11.87 -16.22
N VAL A 98 -7.19 -11.33 -15.31
CA VAL A 98 -5.74 -11.48 -15.29
C VAL A 98 -5.40 -12.26 -14.03
N TYR A 99 -4.94 -13.50 -14.20
CA TYR A 99 -4.48 -14.33 -13.06
C TYR A 99 -3.29 -13.68 -12.35
N GLU A 100 -2.50 -12.90 -13.09
CA GLU A 100 -1.41 -12.07 -12.60
C GLU A 100 -1.47 -10.73 -13.36
N CYS A 101 -1.29 -9.62 -12.65
CA CYS A 101 -1.29 -8.29 -13.25
C CYS A 101 0.06 -8.11 -13.96
N GLU A 102 0.05 -7.90 -15.28
CA GLU A 102 1.29 -7.63 -16.00
C GLU A 102 1.81 -6.26 -15.59
N GLU A 103 2.92 -6.26 -14.83
CA GLU A 103 3.49 -5.01 -14.36
C GLU A 103 4.20 -4.29 -15.50
N ILE A 104 3.74 -3.09 -15.82
CA ILE A 104 4.30 -2.25 -16.88
C ILE A 104 4.67 -0.91 -16.25
N THR A 105 5.90 -0.47 -16.48
CA THR A 105 6.32 0.90 -16.20
C THR A 105 6.88 1.49 -17.50
N GLU A 106 6.18 2.45 -18.09
CA GLU A 106 6.60 3.08 -19.35
C GLU A 106 7.43 4.37 -19.14
N GLU A 107 8.01 4.81 -20.26
CA GLU A 107 8.98 5.87 -20.56
C GLU A 107 8.89 7.24 -19.83
N PRO A 108 9.99 8.04 -19.82
CA PRO A 108 10.18 9.24 -18.98
C PRO A 108 9.19 10.41 -19.15
N ASN A 109 8.29 10.38 -20.13
CA ASN A 109 7.38 11.49 -20.44
C ASN A 109 5.90 11.20 -20.15
N ILE A 110 5.52 9.96 -19.84
CA ILE A 110 4.15 9.60 -19.43
C ILE A 110 4.27 8.61 -18.28
N LEU A 111 3.79 8.98 -17.09
CA LEU A 111 3.65 8.03 -15.99
C LEU A 111 2.46 7.13 -16.30
N LYS A 112 2.71 6.10 -17.11
CA LYS A 112 1.85 4.92 -17.22
C LYS A 112 2.45 3.81 -16.38
N GLN A 113 1.69 3.38 -15.40
CA GLN A 113 2.09 2.31 -14.50
C GLN A 113 0.94 1.34 -14.35
N THR A 114 1.22 0.05 -14.50
CA THR A 114 0.29 -1.04 -14.17
C THR A 114 0.96 -1.93 -13.14
N TYR A 115 0.26 -2.28 -12.06
CA TYR A 115 0.78 -3.16 -11.00
C TYR A 115 -0.33 -3.86 -10.22
N GLY A 116 0.01 -5.00 -9.61
CA GLY A 116 -0.87 -5.73 -8.72
C GLY A 116 -0.81 -5.23 -7.27
N LYS A 117 -1.94 -5.11 -6.59
CA LYS A 117 -1.98 -4.72 -5.18
C LYS A 117 -3.14 -5.40 -4.44
N ASN A 118 -2.87 -5.90 -3.23
CA ASN A 118 -3.92 -6.34 -2.32
C ASN A 118 -4.32 -5.18 -1.39
N ILE A 119 -5.60 -4.81 -1.39
CA ILE A 119 -6.19 -3.76 -0.55
C ILE A 119 -7.32 -4.43 0.22
N GLN A 120 -7.23 -4.42 1.56
CA GLN A 120 -8.20 -5.03 2.49
C GLN A 120 -8.68 -6.46 2.14
N GLY A 121 -7.83 -7.27 1.50
CA GLY A 121 -8.15 -8.65 1.11
C GLY A 121 -8.60 -8.82 -0.34
N THR A 122 -8.99 -7.74 -1.01
CA THR A 122 -9.31 -7.74 -2.44
C THR A 122 -8.04 -7.51 -3.26
N TYR A 123 -7.80 -8.34 -4.26
CA TYR A 123 -6.67 -8.17 -5.18
C TYR A 123 -7.09 -7.33 -6.39
N TYR A 124 -6.33 -6.28 -6.65
CA TYR A 124 -6.55 -5.33 -7.73
C TYR A 124 -5.39 -5.35 -8.72
N CYS A 125 -5.71 -5.28 -10.01
CA CYS A 125 -4.77 -4.85 -11.03
C CYS A 125 -5.04 -3.37 -11.33
N ILE A 126 -4.10 -2.52 -10.95
CA ILE A 126 -4.25 -1.06 -10.96
C ILE A 126 -3.45 -0.53 -12.14
N SER A 127 -4.10 0.21 -13.04
CA SER A 127 -3.44 0.97 -14.10
C SER A 127 -3.64 2.47 -13.86
N ILE A 128 -2.54 3.22 -13.92
CA ILE A 128 -2.48 4.66 -13.67
C ILE A 128 -1.90 5.31 -14.91
N SER A 129 -2.51 6.40 -15.36
CA SER A 129 -1.93 7.29 -16.36
C SER A 129 -2.10 8.75 -15.95
N SER A 130 -1.06 9.57 -16.14
CA SER A 130 -1.13 11.00 -15.84
C SER A 130 -0.97 11.90 -17.06
N GLU A 131 -1.75 12.96 -17.16
CA GLU A 131 -1.61 14.02 -18.16
C GLU A 131 -1.50 15.40 -17.48
N GLY A 132 -0.48 16.16 -17.83
CA GLY A 132 -0.27 17.52 -17.33
C GLY A 132 -1.08 18.55 -18.12
N ALA A 133 -1.83 19.40 -17.42
CA ALA A 133 -2.52 20.56 -17.97
C ALA A 133 -2.01 21.85 -17.30
N ALA A 134 -2.35 23.01 -17.85
CA ALA A 134 -1.94 24.30 -17.28
C ALA A 134 -2.45 24.45 -15.84
N GLY A 135 -1.54 24.28 -14.87
CA GLY A 135 -1.81 24.42 -13.43
C GLY A 135 -2.43 23.21 -12.74
N SER A 136 -2.57 22.06 -13.40
CA SER A 136 -3.06 20.82 -12.79
C SER A 136 -2.49 19.57 -13.47
N VAL A 137 -2.65 18.42 -12.82
CA VAL A 137 -2.37 17.10 -13.38
C VAL A 137 -3.64 16.27 -13.27
N TYR A 138 -4.07 15.70 -14.37
CA TYR A 138 -5.16 14.73 -14.39
C TYR A 138 -4.57 13.33 -14.29
N ILE A 139 -5.10 12.53 -13.37
CA ILE A 139 -4.65 11.15 -13.16
C ILE A 139 -5.86 10.26 -13.38
N THR A 140 -5.77 9.40 -14.39
CA THR A 140 -6.77 8.38 -14.69
C THR A 140 -6.36 7.08 -14.05
N TYR A 141 -7.32 6.46 -13.36
CA TYR A 141 -7.17 5.16 -12.72
C TYR A 141 -8.09 4.15 -13.38
N SER A 142 -7.59 2.93 -13.50
CA SER A 142 -8.36 1.74 -13.81
C SER A 142 -8.05 0.67 -12.78
N TYR A 143 -9.06 0.27 -12.01
CA TYR A 143 -8.97 -0.82 -11.03
C TYR A 143 -9.72 -2.02 -11.57
N THR A 144 -9.02 -3.12 -11.82
CA THR A 144 -9.64 -4.39 -12.19
C THR A 144 -9.62 -5.33 -10.99
N PHE A 145 -10.79 -5.89 -10.65
CA PHE A 145 -10.97 -6.82 -9.53
C PHE A 145 -12.02 -7.88 -9.86
N GLU A 146 -12.06 -8.95 -9.05
CA GLU A 146 -13.08 -10.00 -9.17
C GLU A 146 -14.31 -9.66 -8.32
N TYR A 147 -15.50 -9.75 -8.92
CA TYR A 147 -16.78 -9.66 -8.22
C TYR A 147 -17.75 -10.69 -8.82
N GLY A 148 -18.37 -11.52 -7.97
CA GLY A 148 -19.35 -12.52 -8.41
C GLY A 148 -18.82 -13.52 -9.45
N GLY A 149 -17.51 -13.87 -9.39
CA GLY A 149 -16.87 -14.75 -10.36
C GLY A 149 -16.66 -14.12 -11.74
N LYS A 150 -16.71 -12.79 -11.85
CA LYS A 150 -16.42 -12.02 -13.07
C LYS A 150 -15.38 -10.95 -12.79
N ALA A 151 -14.57 -10.62 -13.80
CA ALA A 151 -13.70 -9.45 -13.73
C ALA A 151 -14.52 -8.18 -14.00
N ILE A 152 -14.39 -7.19 -13.12
CA ILE A 152 -14.97 -5.86 -13.26
C ILE A 152 -13.83 -4.85 -13.32
N GLU A 153 -13.94 -3.89 -14.22
CA GLU A 153 -12.99 -2.79 -14.36
C GLU A 153 -13.69 -1.47 -14.00
N MET A 154 -13.18 -0.79 -12.98
CA MET A 154 -13.62 0.52 -12.52
C MET A 154 -12.69 1.60 -13.05
N ASN A 155 -13.23 2.56 -13.80
CA ASN A 155 -12.48 3.66 -14.39
C ASN A 155 -12.95 5.02 -13.89
N PHE A 156 -12.02 5.89 -13.54
CA PHE A 156 -12.30 7.28 -13.18
C PHE A 156 -11.04 8.13 -13.33
N SER A 157 -11.20 9.45 -13.25
CA SER A 157 -10.04 10.35 -13.14
C SER A 157 -10.20 11.38 -12.04
N ILE A 158 -9.06 11.80 -11.50
CA ILE A 158 -8.96 12.85 -10.50
C ILE A 158 -8.10 13.98 -11.05
N GLN A 159 -8.29 15.17 -10.51
CA GLN A 159 -7.45 16.33 -10.75
C GLN A 159 -6.64 16.64 -9.49
N LYS A 160 -5.33 16.74 -9.63
CA LYS A 160 -4.43 17.31 -8.63
C LYS A 160 -3.97 18.68 -9.08
N VAL A 161 -4.22 19.72 -8.30
CA VAL A 161 -3.71 21.06 -8.62
C VAL A 161 -2.19 21.10 -8.50
N GLN A 162 -1.50 21.94 -9.27
CA GLN A 162 -0.05 22.10 -9.11
C GLN A 162 0.27 22.93 -7.86
N CYS A 163 0.71 22.27 -6.80
CA CYS A 163 1.02 22.95 -5.53
C CYS A 163 2.10 24.04 -5.65
N ALA A 164 2.96 23.97 -6.69
CA ALA A 164 3.97 24.99 -6.98
C ALA A 164 3.39 26.37 -7.37
N ASN A 165 2.10 26.44 -7.71
CA ASN A 165 1.40 27.68 -8.05
C ASN A 165 0.96 28.49 -6.81
N TYR A 166 1.21 28.00 -5.60
CA TYR A 166 0.86 28.67 -4.35
C TYR A 166 2.10 29.08 -3.58
N ASP A 167 1.96 30.13 -2.77
CA ASP A 167 2.94 30.54 -1.76
C ASP A 167 2.73 29.79 -0.43
N GLU A 168 3.70 29.90 0.48
CA GLU A 168 3.53 29.37 1.84
C GLU A 168 2.56 30.24 2.66
N PRO A 169 1.71 29.63 3.53
CA PRO A 169 1.67 28.21 3.90
C PRO A 169 0.76 27.34 3.00
N GLN A 170 0.13 27.92 2.00
CA GLN A 170 -0.85 27.19 1.17
C GLN A 170 -0.19 26.08 0.35
N LYS A 171 1.05 26.28 -0.08
CA LYS A 171 1.85 25.28 -0.78
C LYS A 171 2.10 24.03 0.06
N SER A 172 2.52 24.18 1.32
CA SER A 172 2.66 23.05 2.24
C SER A 172 1.33 22.36 2.50
N THR A 173 0.26 23.11 2.80
CA THR A 173 -1.09 22.53 2.97
C THR A 173 -1.56 21.75 1.73
N CYS A 174 -1.26 22.24 0.53
CA CYS A 174 -1.58 21.55 -0.72
C CYS A 174 -0.87 20.20 -0.84
N LYS A 175 0.43 20.17 -0.54
CA LYS A 175 1.24 18.94 -0.58
C LYS A 175 0.74 17.94 0.45
N ASP A 176 0.55 18.38 1.69
CA ASP A 176 0.07 17.52 2.78
C ASP A 176 -1.28 16.90 2.42
N ALA A 177 -2.21 17.69 1.87
CA ALA A 177 -3.50 17.19 1.42
C ALA A 177 -3.37 16.16 0.27
N GLN A 178 -2.48 16.40 -0.70
CA GLN A 178 -2.24 15.47 -1.82
C GLN A 178 -1.54 14.17 -1.40
N ASP A 179 -0.65 14.24 -0.41
CA ASP A 179 0.11 13.11 0.12
C ASP A 179 -0.72 12.26 1.11
N SER A 180 -1.66 12.91 1.82
CA SER A 180 -2.61 12.22 2.70
C SER A 180 -3.80 11.60 1.98
N PHE A 181 -4.03 11.95 0.71
CA PHE A 181 -5.16 11.45 -0.05
C PHE A 181 -4.93 9.99 -0.45
N ASP A 182 -5.64 9.09 0.22
CA ASP A 182 -5.59 7.66 -0.03
C ASP A 182 -6.67 7.23 -1.01
N ILE A 183 -6.29 7.13 -2.29
CA ILE A 183 -7.19 6.69 -3.35
C ILE A 183 -7.56 5.22 -3.23
N ASP A 184 -6.65 4.39 -2.69
CA ASP A 184 -6.86 2.95 -2.59
C ASP A 184 -7.96 2.64 -1.58
N SER A 185 -7.90 3.28 -0.39
CA SER A 185 -8.95 3.17 0.62
C SER A 185 -10.31 3.66 0.10
N LEU A 186 -10.34 4.74 -0.69
CA LEU A 186 -11.57 5.23 -1.29
C LEU A 186 -12.16 4.22 -2.27
N VAL A 187 -11.35 3.67 -3.18
CA VAL A 187 -11.80 2.69 -4.16
C VAL A 187 -12.32 1.43 -3.48
N ASP A 188 -11.60 0.96 -2.45
CA ASP A 188 -12.00 -0.22 -1.70
C ASP A 188 -13.36 -0.02 -1.01
N GLN A 189 -13.62 1.15 -0.39
CA GLN A 189 -14.95 1.50 0.15
C GLN A 189 -16.05 1.50 -0.92
N ILE A 190 -15.75 1.99 -2.13
CA ILE A 190 -16.70 1.94 -3.25
C ILE A 190 -16.99 0.49 -3.63
N VAL A 191 -15.94 -0.35 -3.72
CA VAL A 191 -16.06 -1.76 -4.07
C VAL A 191 -16.81 -2.57 -3.02
N GLU A 192 -16.60 -2.30 -1.72
CA GLU A 192 -17.34 -2.91 -0.63
C GLU A 192 -18.85 -2.60 -0.67
N SER A 193 -19.23 -1.47 -1.27
CA SER A 193 -20.63 -1.06 -1.43
C SER A 193 -21.32 -1.65 -2.65
N ILE A 194 -20.63 -2.49 -3.42
CA ILE A 194 -21.18 -3.12 -4.63
C ILE A 194 -22.22 -4.18 -4.25
N GLU A 195 -23.39 -4.09 -4.88
CA GLU A 195 -24.49 -5.08 -4.80
C GLU A 195 -24.81 -5.66 -6.19
#